data_AF-E9FY86-F1
#
_entry.id   AF-E9FY86-F1
#
_cell.length_a   1.000
_cell.length_b   1.000
_cell.length_c   1.000
_cell.angle_alpha   90.00
_cell.angle_beta   90.00
_cell.angle_gamma   90.00
#
_symmetry.space_group_name_H-M   'P 1'
#
loop_
_entity.id
_entity.type
_entity.pdbx_description
1 polymer ?
#
loop_
_entity_poly.entity_id
_entity_poly.type
_entity_poly.pdbx_seq_one_letter_code
_entity_poly.pdbx_strand_id
1 'polypeptide(L)'
;PVPLLEMTNGLQSKAARMQDVDLEVKQLRETLAEYNEEFRQVRNQEVTIKQLKEKVRQAEESLEVIVQTRLEEHEDVLRSQFEERERELVELNQLTARRLAQAESKFAAQQATVTELQSELFDAKAGAEVISHAKLDEIEILMQDLDRANQRAVLAEKELSVLKEQFERAEDSSKRQRLSSDQANEAPPPPNMDTPLDVMGRPSLLELAAKEKEVQTLIEDVQKLQSTLNQLRESSARQLSNFEEELQVRGRHIQRLEAQLEAQKDYQEIRRELSILKSIEFPHLSSTVPTSALAGGNKPLEVLLLERNKALQSENTALKVANSELQGKRSSGQIVSSRLPPHIEPPPPPQLIMFI
;
A
#
# COMPACT_ATOMS: atom_id res chain seq x y z
N PRO A 1 133.53 8.45 17.36
CA PRO A 1 132.40 9.34 17.76
C PRO A 1 131.19 9.23 16.81
N VAL A 2 131.40 9.30 15.49
CA VAL A 2 130.33 9.32 14.47
C VAL A 2 129.50 8.02 14.40
N PRO A 3 130.06 6.80 14.47
CA PRO A 3 129.27 5.55 14.34
C PRO A 3 128.30 5.30 15.50
N LEU A 4 128.65 5.76 16.71
CA LEU A 4 127.79 5.61 17.90
C LEU A 4 126.56 6.52 17.81
N LEU A 5 126.72 7.72 17.23
CA LEU A 5 125.67 8.71 17.07
C LEU A 5 124.67 8.32 15.96
N GLU A 6 125.15 7.68 14.90
CA GLU A 6 124.31 7.07 13.86
C GLU A 6 123.50 5.89 14.42
N MET A 7 124.09 5.07 15.29
CA MET A 7 123.38 3.99 15.97
C MET A 7 122.29 4.53 16.92
N THR A 8 122.58 5.59 17.70
CA THR A 8 121.58 6.22 18.58
C THR A 8 120.47 6.92 17.79
N ASN A 9 120.78 7.59 16.68
CA ASN A 9 119.76 8.17 15.79
C ASN A 9 118.88 7.09 15.15
N GLY A 10 119.48 5.96 14.76
CA GLY A 10 118.75 4.79 14.27
C GLY A 10 117.81 4.19 15.32
N LEU A 11 118.24 4.13 16.59
CA LEU A 11 117.42 3.68 17.71
C LEU A 11 116.30 4.68 18.04
N GLN A 12 116.58 5.98 18.02
CA GLN A 12 115.58 7.04 18.24
C GLN A 12 114.49 7.02 17.15
N SER A 13 114.88 6.84 15.88
CA SER A 13 113.94 6.68 14.76
C SER A 13 113.10 5.39 14.89
N LYS A 14 113.67 4.30 15.42
CA LYS A 14 112.92 3.07 15.71
C LYS A 14 111.95 3.26 16.88
N ALA A 15 112.35 3.98 17.93
CA ALA A 15 111.49 4.27 19.08
C ALA A 15 110.32 5.19 18.71
N ALA A 16 110.55 6.21 17.88
CA ALA A 16 109.47 7.06 17.34
C ALA A 16 108.47 6.23 16.51
N ARG A 17 108.95 5.38 15.59
CA ARG A 17 108.08 4.46 14.84
C ARG A 17 107.30 3.50 15.73
N MET A 18 107.91 3.04 16.82
CA MET A 18 107.24 2.18 17.79
C MET A 18 106.13 2.93 18.54
N GLN A 19 106.36 4.20 18.91
CA GLN A 19 105.34 5.06 19.50
C GLN A 19 104.19 5.34 18.52
N ASP A 20 104.48 5.59 17.25
CA ASP A 20 103.44 5.78 16.21
C ASP A 20 102.58 4.51 16.06
N VAL A 21 103.21 3.34 16.02
CA VAL A 21 102.52 2.03 16.00
C VAL A 21 101.70 1.82 17.28
N ASP A 22 102.21 2.18 18.45
CA ASP A 22 101.47 2.07 19.71
C ASP A 22 100.24 2.99 19.75
N LEU A 23 100.34 4.20 19.17
CA LEU A 23 99.21 5.12 19.02
C LEU A 23 98.18 4.55 18.02
N GLU A 24 98.62 4.02 16.89
CA GLU A 24 97.76 3.37 15.91
C GLU A 24 97.03 2.17 16.53
N VAL A 25 97.72 1.32 17.30
CA VAL A 25 97.11 0.19 18.01
C VAL A 25 96.07 0.66 19.03
N LYS A 26 96.30 1.78 19.72
CA LYS A 26 95.29 2.37 20.62
C LYS A 26 94.07 2.88 19.85
N GLN A 27 94.27 3.63 18.78
CA GLN A 27 93.19 4.12 17.93
C GLN A 27 92.36 2.96 17.35
N LEU A 28 93.02 1.91 16.85
CA LEU A 28 92.34 0.71 16.36
C LEU A 28 91.51 0.03 17.45
N ARG A 29 92.02 -0.05 18.69
CA ARG A 29 91.27 -0.60 19.83
C ARG A 29 90.06 0.25 20.19
N GLU A 30 90.19 1.58 20.16
CA GLU A 30 89.08 2.51 20.40
C GLU A 30 88.02 2.38 19.32
N THR A 31 88.39 2.40 18.02
CA THR A 31 87.44 2.18 16.92
C THR A 31 86.74 0.82 17.01
N LEU A 32 87.46 -0.22 17.46
CA LEU A 32 86.90 -1.55 17.62
C LEU A 32 85.92 -1.59 18.81
N ALA A 33 86.19 -0.85 19.88
CA ALA A 33 85.27 -0.70 21.00
C ALA A 33 84.00 0.07 20.61
N GLU A 34 84.14 1.14 19.83
CA GLU A 34 83.02 1.92 19.28
C GLU A 34 82.15 1.05 18.37
N TYR A 35 82.74 0.35 17.40
CA TYR A 35 81.99 -0.59 16.54
C TYR A 35 81.27 -1.66 17.35
N ASN A 36 81.91 -2.23 18.37
CA ASN A 36 81.26 -3.23 19.23
C ASN A 36 80.05 -2.66 19.97
N GLU A 37 80.08 -1.40 20.39
CA GLU A 37 78.95 -0.76 21.05
C GLU A 37 77.81 -0.46 20.06
N GLU A 38 78.13 0.03 18.86
CA GLU A 38 77.16 0.21 17.78
C GLU A 38 76.49 -1.14 17.42
N PHE A 39 77.26 -2.22 17.33
CA PHE A 39 76.71 -3.57 17.09
C PHE A 39 75.72 -4.00 18.18
N ARG A 40 76.01 -3.69 19.46
CA ARG A 40 75.06 -3.97 20.55
C ARG A 40 73.78 -3.16 20.42
N GLN A 41 73.88 -1.88 20.05
CA GLN A 41 72.72 -1.00 19.83
C GLN A 41 71.86 -1.48 18.67
N VAL A 42 72.48 -1.79 17.52
CA VAL A 42 71.78 -2.37 16.35
C VAL A 42 71.08 -3.67 16.74
N ARG A 43 71.76 -4.56 17.48
CA ARG A 43 71.16 -5.81 17.96
C ARG A 43 69.97 -5.58 18.90
N ASN A 44 70.02 -4.56 19.76
CA ASN A 44 68.90 -4.18 20.61
C ASN A 44 67.72 -3.66 19.78
N GLN A 45 67.99 -2.76 18.83
CA GLN A 45 66.98 -2.25 17.89
C GLN A 45 66.34 -3.37 17.07
N GLU A 46 67.11 -4.37 16.63
CA GLU A 46 66.57 -5.55 15.94
C GLU A 46 65.55 -6.31 16.80
N VAL A 47 65.77 -6.43 18.11
CA VAL A 47 64.82 -7.06 19.03
C VAL A 47 63.55 -6.20 19.16
N THR A 48 63.68 -4.89 19.32
CA THR A 48 62.52 -3.97 19.38
C THR A 48 61.72 -4.01 18.08
N ILE A 49 62.38 -4.00 16.92
CA ILE A 49 61.72 -4.10 15.61
C ILE A 49 60.97 -5.42 15.49
N LYS A 50 61.55 -6.54 15.93
CA LYS A 50 60.86 -7.84 15.95
C LYS A 50 59.61 -7.82 16.84
N GLN A 51 59.70 -7.23 18.03
CA GLN A 51 58.55 -7.10 18.93
C GLN A 51 57.45 -6.21 18.36
N LEU A 52 57.81 -5.09 17.73
CA LEU A 52 56.86 -4.18 17.09
C LEU A 52 56.18 -4.84 15.88
N LYS A 53 56.95 -5.56 15.05
CA LYS A 53 56.40 -6.32 13.91
C LYS A 53 55.40 -7.36 14.37
N GLU A 54 55.70 -8.08 15.46
CA GLU A 54 54.78 -9.08 16.00
C GLU A 54 53.51 -8.42 16.59
N LYS A 55 53.63 -7.26 17.26
CA LYS A 55 52.45 -6.51 17.72
C LYS A 55 51.57 -6.01 16.57
N VAL A 56 52.18 -5.54 15.48
CA VAL A 56 51.44 -5.13 14.27
C VAL A 56 50.72 -6.34 13.68
N ARG A 57 51.40 -7.48 13.52
CA ARG A 57 50.80 -8.72 13.03
C ARG A 57 49.61 -9.18 13.88
N GLN A 58 49.74 -9.13 15.21
CA GLN A 58 48.66 -9.49 16.14
C GLN A 58 47.48 -8.52 16.06
N ALA A 59 47.74 -7.22 15.93
CA ALA A 59 46.69 -6.23 15.77
C ALA A 59 45.93 -6.43 14.44
N GLU A 60 46.65 -6.69 13.34
CA GLU A 60 46.06 -6.99 12.02
C GLU A 60 45.20 -8.25 12.08
N GLU A 61 45.70 -9.35 12.66
CA GLU A 61 44.96 -10.60 12.82
C GLU A 61 43.70 -10.40 13.69
N SER A 62 43.81 -9.64 14.78
CA SER A 62 42.65 -9.33 15.62
C SER A 62 41.59 -8.48 14.90
N LEU A 63 42.03 -7.54 14.06
CA LEU A 63 41.15 -6.69 13.28
C LEU A 63 40.43 -7.50 12.20
N GLU A 64 41.14 -8.40 11.54
CA GLU A 64 40.59 -9.31 10.54
C GLU A 64 39.49 -10.19 11.14
N VAL A 65 39.72 -10.77 12.33
CA VAL A 65 38.69 -11.55 13.05
C VAL A 65 37.47 -10.68 13.38
N ILE A 66 37.66 -9.47 13.92
CA ILE A 66 36.53 -8.58 14.26
C ILE A 66 35.72 -8.20 13.01
N VAL A 67 36.40 -7.90 11.90
CA VAL A 67 35.72 -7.56 10.64
C VAL A 67 34.96 -8.78 10.11
N GLN A 68 35.57 -9.96 10.13
CA GLN A 68 34.94 -11.19 9.68
C GLN A 68 33.70 -11.53 10.51
N THR A 69 33.79 -11.47 11.84
CA THR A 69 32.63 -11.72 12.72
C THR A 69 31.50 -10.72 12.46
N ARG A 70 31.83 -9.44 12.30
CA ARG A 70 30.81 -8.41 11.98
C ARG A 70 30.17 -8.63 10.62
N LEU A 71 30.93 -9.07 9.62
CA LEU A 71 30.40 -9.39 8.30
C LEU A 71 29.44 -10.58 8.38
N GLU A 72 29.82 -11.64 9.08
CA GLU A 72 28.97 -12.83 9.30
C GLU A 72 27.68 -12.47 10.04
N GLU A 73 27.75 -11.69 11.13
CA GLU A 73 26.58 -11.20 11.86
C GLU A 73 25.65 -10.36 10.95
N HIS A 74 26.22 -9.47 10.14
CA HIS A 74 25.43 -8.67 9.18
C HIS A 74 24.79 -9.52 8.09
N GLU A 75 25.51 -10.53 7.57
CA GLU A 75 24.97 -11.47 6.58
C GLU A 75 23.80 -12.28 7.16
N ASP A 76 23.93 -12.78 8.38
CA ASP A 76 22.89 -13.57 9.04
C ASP A 76 21.64 -12.74 9.34
N VAL A 77 21.80 -11.50 9.79
CA VAL A 77 20.67 -10.56 9.97
C VAL A 77 19.96 -10.29 8.64
N LEU A 78 20.72 -10.04 7.56
CA LEU A 78 20.13 -9.81 6.25
C LEU A 78 19.38 -11.05 5.74
N ARG A 79 19.98 -12.24 5.86
CA ARG A 79 19.32 -13.50 5.49
C ARG A 79 18.02 -13.69 6.26
N SER A 80 18.04 -13.49 7.58
CA SER A 80 16.83 -13.59 8.41
C SER A 80 15.75 -12.59 8.00
N GLN A 81 16.11 -11.35 7.67
CA GLN A 81 15.16 -10.34 7.20
C GLN A 81 14.55 -10.70 5.83
N PHE A 82 15.34 -11.27 4.92
CA PHE A 82 14.85 -11.73 3.63
C PHE A 82 13.89 -12.92 3.79
N GLU A 83 14.23 -13.90 4.62
CA GLU A 83 13.35 -15.04 4.90
C GLU A 83 12.03 -14.60 5.56
N GLU A 84 12.08 -13.68 6.53
CA GLU A 84 10.88 -13.15 7.17
C GLU A 84 10.01 -12.39 6.17
N ARG A 85 10.60 -11.52 5.34
CA ARG A 85 9.89 -10.81 4.26
C ARG A 85 9.27 -11.76 3.25
N GLU A 86 9.96 -12.83 2.89
CA GLU A 86 9.41 -13.84 1.98
C GLU A 86 8.21 -14.56 2.61
N ARG A 87 8.29 -14.93 3.90
CA ARG A 87 7.16 -15.53 4.63
C ARG A 87 5.96 -14.58 4.69
N GLU A 88 6.17 -13.31 5.06
CA GLU A 88 5.10 -12.28 5.08
C GLU A 88 4.43 -12.13 3.71
N LEU A 89 5.22 -12.10 2.63
CA LEU A 89 4.70 -12.00 1.26
C LEU A 89 3.89 -13.22 0.87
N VAL A 90 4.35 -14.43 1.21
CA VAL A 90 3.62 -15.67 0.95
C VAL A 90 2.31 -15.72 1.73
N GLU A 91 2.32 -15.35 3.01
CA GLU A 91 1.11 -15.29 3.84
C GLU A 91 0.10 -14.27 3.31
N LEU A 92 0.57 -13.07 2.94
CA LEU A 92 -0.28 -12.05 2.33
C LEU A 92 -0.89 -12.53 1.02
N ASN A 93 -0.10 -13.17 0.15
CA ASN A 93 -0.57 -13.71 -1.12
C ASN A 93 -1.60 -14.83 -0.92
N GLN A 94 -1.42 -15.71 0.08
CA GLN A 94 -2.42 -16.73 0.42
C GLN A 94 -3.72 -16.10 0.94
N LEU A 95 -3.62 -15.06 1.77
CA LEU A 95 -4.80 -14.37 2.30
C LEU A 95 -5.59 -13.67 1.17
N THR A 96 -4.90 -12.97 0.28
CA THR A 96 -5.52 -12.30 -0.87
C THR A 96 -6.17 -13.32 -1.82
N ALA A 97 -5.50 -14.44 -2.10
CA ALA A 97 -6.05 -15.52 -2.91
C ALA A 97 -7.33 -16.11 -2.30
N ARG A 98 -7.36 -16.34 -0.97
CA ARG A 98 -8.57 -16.81 -0.27
C ARG A 98 -9.71 -15.79 -0.34
N ARG A 99 -9.41 -14.51 -0.17
CA ARG A 99 -10.41 -13.42 -0.27
C ARG A 99 -10.97 -13.31 -1.69
N LEU A 100 -10.11 -13.45 -2.70
CA LEU A 100 -10.52 -13.47 -4.10
C LEU A 100 -11.45 -14.66 -4.39
N ALA A 101 -11.06 -15.88 -3.99
CA ALA A 101 -11.87 -17.07 -4.18
C ALA A 101 -13.25 -16.97 -3.49
N GLN A 102 -13.29 -16.38 -2.29
CA GLN A 102 -14.56 -16.15 -1.59
C GLN A 102 -15.43 -15.12 -2.32
N ALA A 103 -14.85 -14.05 -2.86
CA ALA A 103 -15.56 -13.05 -3.62
C ALA A 103 -16.12 -13.64 -4.94
N GLU A 104 -15.31 -14.43 -5.64
CA GLU A 104 -15.71 -15.15 -6.86
C GLU A 104 -16.85 -16.14 -6.58
N SER A 105 -16.79 -16.90 -5.49
CA SER A 105 -17.87 -17.81 -5.09
C SER A 105 -19.18 -17.07 -4.79
N LYS A 106 -19.11 -15.93 -4.06
CA LYS A 106 -20.29 -15.08 -3.80
C LYS A 106 -20.86 -14.50 -5.09
N PHE A 107 -20.00 -14.04 -5.99
CA PHE A 107 -20.42 -13.53 -7.30
C PHE A 107 -21.11 -14.62 -8.12
N ALA A 108 -20.55 -15.83 -8.17
CA ALA A 108 -21.15 -16.96 -8.88
C ALA A 108 -22.51 -17.34 -8.30
N ALA A 109 -22.64 -17.39 -6.96
CA ALA A 109 -23.92 -17.64 -6.29
C ALA A 109 -24.96 -16.54 -6.60
N GLN A 110 -24.56 -15.27 -6.53
CA GLN A 110 -25.44 -14.15 -6.89
C GLN A 110 -25.86 -14.21 -8.36
N GLN A 111 -24.94 -14.49 -9.27
CA GLN A 111 -25.23 -14.65 -10.68
C GLN A 111 -26.24 -15.78 -10.92
N ALA A 112 -26.11 -16.91 -10.22
CA ALA A 112 -27.08 -18.02 -10.29
C ALA A 112 -28.47 -17.60 -9.80
N THR A 113 -28.57 -16.90 -8.66
CA THR A 113 -29.86 -16.40 -8.16
C THR A 113 -30.50 -15.38 -9.11
N VAL A 114 -29.70 -14.53 -9.78
CA VAL A 114 -30.22 -13.60 -10.78
C VAL A 114 -30.77 -14.35 -11.99
N THR A 115 -30.08 -15.39 -12.48
CA THR A 115 -30.59 -16.19 -13.59
C THR A 115 -31.86 -16.96 -13.24
N GLU A 116 -31.96 -17.46 -12.00
CA GLU A 116 -33.15 -18.14 -11.49
C GLU A 116 -34.35 -17.17 -11.40
N LEU A 117 -34.17 -16.01 -10.76
CA LEU A 117 -35.21 -14.99 -10.65
C LEU A 117 -35.64 -14.44 -12.02
N GLN A 118 -34.72 -14.33 -12.98
CA GLN A 118 -35.06 -13.95 -14.36
C GLN A 118 -35.95 -15.00 -15.04
N SER A 119 -35.67 -16.29 -14.82
CA SER A 119 -36.52 -17.38 -15.33
C SER A 119 -37.90 -17.35 -14.68
N GLU A 120 -37.96 -17.23 -13.35
CA GLU A 120 -39.24 -17.16 -12.62
C GLU A 120 -40.07 -15.94 -13.04
N LEU A 121 -39.43 -14.79 -13.24
CA LEU A 121 -40.09 -13.57 -13.73
C LEU A 121 -40.67 -13.78 -15.14
N PHE A 122 -39.93 -14.47 -16.02
CA PHE A 122 -40.40 -14.80 -17.36
C PHE A 122 -41.62 -15.73 -17.30
N ASP A 123 -41.56 -16.79 -16.51
CA ASP A 123 -42.66 -17.74 -16.35
C ASP A 123 -43.91 -17.10 -15.74
N ALA A 124 -43.73 -16.27 -14.70
CA ALA A 124 -44.83 -15.52 -14.08
C ALA A 124 -45.48 -14.54 -15.06
N LYS A 125 -44.67 -13.85 -15.87
CA LYS A 125 -45.17 -12.95 -16.91
C LYS A 125 -45.96 -13.70 -17.97
N ALA A 126 -45.44 -14.83 -18.46
CA ALA A 126 -46.12 -15.68 -19.42
C ALA A 126 -47.46 -16.20 -18.87
N GLY A 127 -47.48 -16.66 -17.60
CA GLY A 127 -48.69 -17.09 -16.92
C GLY A 127 -49.73 -15.97 -16.77
N ALA A 128 -49.30 -14.76 -16.41
CA ALA A 128 -50.17 -13.60 -16.31
C ALA A 128 -50.77 -13.20 -17.68
N GLU A 129 -49.99 -13.26 -18.76
CA GLU A 129 -50.47 -13.01 -20.12
C GLU A 129 -51.55 -14.04 -20.52
N VAL A 130 -51.32 -15.33 -20.26
CA VAL A 130 -52.31 -16.39 -20.51
C VAL A 130 -53.61 -16.17 -19.72
N ILE A 131 -53.52 -15.85 -18.43
CA ILE A 131 -54.71 -15.55 -17.60
C ILE A 131 -55.43 -14.30 -18.12
N SER A 132 -54.70 -13.26 -18.51
CA SER A 132 -55.28 -12.04 -19.08
C SER A 132 -56.04 -12.34 -20.36
N HIS A 133 -55.50 -13.17 -21.25
CA HIS A 133 -56.19 -13.58 -22.47
C HIS A 133 -57.45 -14.40 -22.17
N ALA A 134 -57.34 -15.40 -21.27
CA ALA A 134 -58.50 -16.19 -20.87
C ALA A 134 -59.62 -15.33 -20.25
N LYS A 135 -59.27 -14.28 -19.50
CA LYS A 135 -60.24 -13.33 -18.93
C LYS A 135 -60.90 -12.45 -19.99
N LEU A 136 -60.17 -12.02 -21.00
CA LEU A 136 -60.75 -11.29 -22.12
C LEU A 136 -61.74 -12.17 -22.90
N ASP A 137 -61.37 -13.43 -23.15
CA ASP A 137 -62.25 -14.40 -23.81
C ASP A 137 -63.53 -14.66 -22.99
N GLU A 138 -63.40 -14.80 -21.66
CA GLU A 138 -64.54 -14.96 -20.74
C GLU A 138 -65.47 -13.74 -20.77
N ILE A 139 -64.92 -12.52 -20.77
CA ILE A 139 -65.68 -11.28 -20.89
C ILE A 139 -66.41 -11.21 -22.24
N GLU A 140 -65.76 -11.61 -23.34
CA GLU A 140 -66.38 -11.63 -24.66
C GLU A 140 -67.60 -12.56 -24.70
N ILE A 141 -67.48 -13.78 -24.14
CA ILE A 141 -68.60 -14.73 -24.06
C ILE A 141 -69.75 -14.13 -23.22
N LEU A 142 -69.44 -13.55 -22.06
CA LEU A 142 -70.45 -12.93 -21.20
C LEU A 142 -71.15 -11.75 -21.88
N MET A 143 -70.41 -10.94 -22.66
CA MET A 143 -71.00 -9.88 -23.47
C MET A 143 -71.97 -10.42 -24.52
N GLN A 144 -71.58 -11.49 -25.22
CA GLN A 144 -72.45 -12.13 -26.23
C GLN A 144 -73.73 -12.69 -25.59
N ASP A 145 -73.63 -13.32 -24.42
CA ASP A 145 -74.77 -13.84 -23.68
C ASP A 145 -75.67 -12.72 -23.15
N LEU A 146 -75.08 -11.62 -22.68
CA LEU A 146 -75.80 -10.41 -22.27
C LEU A 146 -76.58 -9.82 -23.44
N ASP A 147 -75.96 -9.68 -24.61
CA ASP A 147 -76.63 -9.18 -25.82
C ASP A 147 -77.79 -10.09 -26.24
N ARG A 148 -77.60 -11.41 -26.19
CA ARG A 148 -78.66 -12.38 -26.48
C ARG A 148 -79.81 -12.30 -25.46
N ALA A 149 -79.51 -12.17 -24.18
CA ALA A 149 -80.51 -11.99 -23.13
C ALA A 149 -81.28 -10.67 -23.32
N ASN A 150 -80.58 -9.59 -23.67
CA ASN A 150 -81.18 -8.30 -23.93
C ASN A 150 -82.10 -8.34 -25.18
N GLN A 151 -81.69 -9.02 -26.25
CA GLN A 151 -82.55 -9.26 -27.41
C GLN A 151 -83.83 -10.03 -27.04
N ARG A 152 -83.73 -11.07 -26.20
CA ARG A 152 -84.91 -11.80 -25.70
C ARG A 152 -85.82 -10.93 -24.83
N ALA A 153 -85.25 -10.11 -23.96
CA ALA A 153 -86.00 -9.16 -23.14
C ALA A 153 -86.80 -8.18 -24.00
N VAL A 154 -86.16 -7.59 -25.01
CA VAL A 154 -86.83 -6.70 -25.98
C VAL A 154 -87.98 -7.40 -26.71
N LEU A 155 -87.82 -8.67 -27.08
CA LEU A 155 -88.92 -9.44 -27.70
C LEU A 155 -90.07 -9.67 -26.71
N ALA A 156 -89.76 -10.09 -25.48
CA ALA A 156 -90.77 -10.29 -24.44
C ALA A 156 -91.52 -8.99 -24.08
N GLU A 157 -90.84 -7.84 -24.06
CA GLU A 157 -91.47 -6.53 -23.86
C GLU A 157 -92.43 -6.17 -24.99
N LYS A 158 -92.07 -6.47 -26.25
CA LYS A 158 -92.96 -6.29 -27.41
C LYS A 158 -94.20 -7.18 -27.29
N GLU A 159 -94.03 -8.45 -26.95
CA GLU A 159 -95.15 -9.38 -26.74
C GLU A 159 -96.07 -8.91 -25.60
N LEU A 160 -95.50 -8.48 -24.46
CA LEU A 160 -96.25 -7.88 -23.36
C LEU A 160 -97.00 -6.62 -23.80
N SER A 161 -96.40 -5.76 -24.61
CA SER A 161 -97.07 -4.58 -25.16
C SER A 161 -98.26 -4.98 -26.03
N VAL A 162 -98.11 -6.01 -26.88
CA VAL A 162 -99.18 -6.53 -27.73
C VAL A 162 -100.29 -7.14 -26.88
N LEU A 163 -99.96 -7.96 -25.87
CA LEU A 163 -100.94 -8.56 -24.97
C LEU A 163 -101.67 -7.50 -24.16
N LYS A 164 -100.98 -6.47 -23.67
CA LYS A 164 -101.61 -5.33 -22.99
C LYS A 164 -102.60 -4.61 -23.89
N GLU A 165 -102.23 -4.31 -25.13
CA GLU A 165 -103.12 -3.68 -26.11
C GLU A 165 -104.33 -4.58 -26.43
N GLN A 166 -104.13 -5.89 -26.54
CA GLN A 166 -105.22 -6.87 -26.67
C GLN A 166 -106.12 -6.90 -25.43
N PHE A 167 -105.54 -6.84 -24.22
CA PHE A 167 -106.29 -6.81 -22.97
C PHE A 167 -107.08 -5.53 -22.83
N GLU A 168 -106.53 -4.36 -23.16
CA GLU A 168 -107.26 -3.09 -23.18
C GLU A 168 -108.44 -3.15 -24.17
N ARG A 169 -108.24 -3.69 -25.37
CA ARG A 169 -109.35 -3.93 -26.33
C ARG A 169 -110.41 -4.88 -25.75
N ALA A 170 -109.99 -5.95 -25.09
CA ALA A 170 -110.88 -6.93 -24.46
C ALA A 170 -111.59 -6.34 -23.23
N GLU A 171 -110.93 -5.50 -22.44
CA GLU A 171 -111.47 -4.79 -21.28
C GLU A 171 -112.46 -3.72 -21.73
N ASP A 172 -112.18 -2.97 -22.79
CA ASP A 172 -113.14 -2.05 -23.42
C ASP A 172 -114.37 -2.78 -23.95
N SER A 173 -114.19 -3.98 -24.52
CA SER A 173 -115.31 -4.84 -24.92
C SER A 173 -116.08 -5.38 -23.71
N SER A 174 -115.39 -5.72 -22.63
CA SER A 174 -115.98 -6.21 -21.38
C SER A 174 -116.63 -5.10 -20.56
N LYS A 175 -116.15 -3.85 -20.60
CA LYS A 175 -116.78 -2.66 -20.00
C LYS A 175 -118.07 -2.31 -20.73
N ARG A 176 -118.11 -2.43 -22.06
CA ARG A 176 -119.36 -2.35 -22.83
C ARG A 176 -120.34 -3.46 -22.44
N GLN A 177 -119.84 -4.65 -22.10
CA GLN A 177 -120.66 -5.78 -21.64
C GLN A 177 -121.05 -5.72 -20.15
N ARG A 178 -120.24 -5.09 -19.28
CA ARG A 178 -120.48 -4.92 -17.85
C ARG A 178 -121.46 -3.79 -17.50
N LEU A 179 -121.79 -2.92 -18.44
CA LEU A 179 -122.93 -2.01 -18.31
C LEU A 179 -124.30 -2.75 -18.35
N SER A 180 -124.33 -4.09 -18.43
CA SER A 180 -125.58 -4.88 -18.43
C SER A 180 -125.73 -5.91 -17.30
N SER A 181 -124.87 -5.99 -16.28
CA SER A 181 -125.14 -6.90 -15.15
C SER A 181 -124.36 -6.54 -13.88
N ASP A 182 -125.12 -6.24 -12.84
CA ASP A 182 -124.67 -5.99 -11.47
C ASP A 182 -124.75 -7.27 -10.60
N GLN A 183 -124.07 -7.23 -9.44
CA GLN A 183 -124.15 -8.07 -8.23
C GLN A 183 -123.02 -9.07 -7.87
N ALA A 184 -122.36 -8.73 -6.74
CA ALA A 184 -122.11 -9.47 -5.48
C ALA A 184 -121.48 -10.90 -5.50
N ASN A 185 -120.43 -11.17 -4.69
CA ASN A 185 -120.51 -11.54 -3.26
C ASN A 185 -119.16 -12.10 -2.68
N GLU A 186 -119.13 -12.28 -1.35
CA GLU A 186 -118.10 -12.64 -0.35
C GLU A 186 -117.13 -13.87 -0.51
N ALA A 187 -116.12 -13.88 0.39
CA ALA A 187 -114.97 -14.79 0.69
C ALA A 187 -115.33 -16.27 1.08
N PRO A 188 -114.45 -17.27 1.49
CA PRO A 188 -113.20 -17.21 2.32
C PRO A 188 -112.11 -18.35 2.03
N PRO A 189 -111.27 -18.93 2.97
CA PRO A 189 -109.82 -19.31 2.80
C PRO A 189 -109.55 -20.87 2.85
N PRO A 190 -108.44 -21.48 3.35
CA PRO A 190 -106.95 -21.41 3.22
C PRO A 190 -106.37 -22.69 2.49
N PRO A 191 -105.06 -23.11 2.51
CA PRO A 191 -104.41 -23.77 3.67
C PRO A 191 -102.87 -23.58 3.83
N ASN A 192 -102.37 -23.96 5.01
CA ASN A 192 -100.97 -24.11 5.39
C ASN A 192 -100.15 -25.05 4.49
N MET A 193 -98.88 -24.72 4.23
CA MET A 193 -97.84 -25.66 3.84
C MET A 193 -96.59 -25.42 4.69
N ASP A 194 -96.39 -26.31 5.65
CA ASP A 194 -95.17 -26.46 6.43
C ASP A 194 -94.07 -27.14 5.58
N THR A 195 -92.82 -26.68 5.74
CA THR A 195 -91.52 -27.28 5.34
C THR A 195 -91.16 -27.34 3.84
N PRO A 196 -89.97 -26.82 3.45
CA PRO A 196 -88.70 -27.49 3.72
C PRO A 196 -87.56 -26.50 4.07
N LEU A 197 -87.40 -26.15 5.34
CA LEU A 197 -86.25 -25.33 5.78
C LEU A 197 -84.99 -26.16 6.09
N ASP A 198 -85.09 -27.49 6.13
CA ASP A 198 -84.02 -28.36 6.67
C ASP A 198 -83.08 -28.97 5.59
N VAL A 199 -83.34 -28.72 4.30
CA VAL A 199 -82.47 -29.18 3.19
C VAL A 199 -81.44 -28.11 2.78
N MET A 200 -81.66 -26.84 3.13
CA MET A 200 -80.78 -25.73 2.74
C MET A 200 -79.70 -25.42 3.79
N GLY A 201 -79.86 -25.86 5.05
CA GLY A 201 -78.93 -25.58 6.13
C GLY A 201 -77.64 -26.42 6.11
N ARG A 202 -77.68 -27.65 5.57
CA ARG A 202 -76.51 -28.56 5.52
C ARG A 202 -75.42 -28.15 4.51
N PRO A 203 -75.73 -27.74 3.26
CA PRO A 203 -74.71 -27.24 2.36
C PRO A 203 -74.09 -25.91 2.85
N SER A 204 -74.89 -24.99 3.42
CA SER A 204 -74.35 -23.74 4.00
C SER A 204 -73.43 -23.95 5.19
N LEU A 205 -73.65 -24.97 6.03
CA LEU A 205 -72.78 -25.25 7.18
C LEU A 205 -71.42 -25.84 6.76
N LEU A 206 -71.41 -26.72 5.74
CA LEU A 206 -70.17 -27.22 5.15
C LEU A 206 -69.39 -26.11 4.43
N GLU A 207 -70.10 -25.23 3.73
CA GLU A 207 -69.50 -24.08 3.04
C GLU A 207 -68.91 -23.07 4.03
N LEU A 208 -69.60 -22.79 5.14
CA LEU A 208 -69.07 -21.99 6.25
C LEU A 208 -67.80 -22.62 6.84
N ALA A 209 -67.79 -23.93 7.09
CA ALA A 209 -66.61 -24.62 7.60
C ALA A 209 -65.45 -24.64 6.59
N ALA A 210 -65.73 -24.70 5.29
CA ALA A 210 -64.72 -24.57 4.25
C ALA A 210 -64.14 -23.14 4.20
N LYS A 211 -65.00 -22.13 4.33
CA LYS A 211 -64.59 -20.72 4.38
C LYS A 211 -63.81 -20.38 5.65
N GLU A 212 -64.16 -20.94 6.81
CA GLU A 212 -63.37 -20.83 8.03
C GLU A 212 -61.98 -21.41 7.87
N LYS A 213 -61.85 -22.58 7.23
CA LYS A 213 -60.53 -23.16 6.92
C LYS A 213 -59.72 -22.28 5.95
N GLU A 214 -60.36 -21.72 4.93
CA GLU A 214 -59.73 -20.79 3.99
C GLU A 214 -59.22 -19.52 4.70
N VAL A 215 -60.02 -18.95 5.60
CA VAL A 215 -59.62 -17.82 6.46
C VAL A 215 -58.43 -18.21 7.35
N GLN A 216 -58.45 -19.40 7.95
CA GLN A 216 -57.34 -19.88 8.77
C GLN A 216 -56.03 -19.99 7.95
N THR A 217 -56.10 -20.55 6.74
CA THR A 217 -54.94 -20.66 5.84
C THR A 217 -54.43 -19.29 5.41
N LEU A 218 -55.33 -18.34 5.11
CA LEU A 218 -54.94 -16.96 4.78
C LEU A 218 -54.25 -16.26 5.95
N ILE A 219 -54.69 -16.49 7.19
CA ILE A 219 -54.04 -15.95 8.39
C ILE A 219 -52.62 -16.51 8.54
N GLU A 220 -52.44 -17.82 8.36
CA GLU A 220 -51.13 -18.48 8.42
C GLU A 220 -50.19 -17.94 7.34
N ASP A 221 -50.70 -17.74 6.12
CA ASP A 221 -49.90 -17.20 5.01
C ASP A 221 -49.53 -15.74 5.22
N VAL A 222 -50.44 -14.92 5.75
CA VAL A 222 -50.13 -13.53 6.15
C VAL A 222 -49.06 -13.52 7.24
N GLN A 223 -49.11 -14.42 8.23
CA GLN A 223 -48.08 -14.52 9.27
C GLN A 223 -46.73 -14.96 8.70
N LYS A 224 -46.71 -15.96 7.80
CA LYS A 224 -45.48 -16.40 7.12
C LYS A 224 -44.88 -15.27 6.30
N LEU A 225 -45.71 -14.56 5.51
CA LEU A 225 -45.28 -13.41 4.69
C LEU A 225 -44.75 -12.26 5.55
N GLN A 226 -45.39 -11.97 6.68
CA GLN A 226 -44.89 -10.97 7.64
C GLN A 226 -43.53 -11.39 8.23
N SER A 227 -43.36 -12.67 8.55
CA SER A 227 -42.09 -13.25 9.01
C SER A 227 -40.99 -13.09 7.96
N THR A 228 -41.26 -13.49 6.71
CA THR A 228 -40.26 -13.39 5.63
C THR A 228 -39.93 -11.95 5.30
N LEU A 229 -40.90 -11.04 5.36
CA LEU A 229 -40.68 -9.61 5.14
C LEU A 229 -39.80 -9.01 6.24
N ASN A 230 -40.03 -9.39 7.50
CA ASN A 230 -39.19 -8.94 8.62
C ASN A 230 -37.77 -9.50 8.53
N GLN A 231 -37.60 -10.79 8.18
CA GLN A 231 -36.28 -11.39 7.94
C GLN A 231 -35.55 -10.68 6.79
N LEU A 232 -36.25 -10.37 5.70
CA LEU A 232 -35.68 -9.64 4.58
C LEU A 232 -35.26 -8.23 5.01
N ARG A 233 -36.10 -7.51 5.75
CA ARG A 233 -35.76 -6.19 6.31
C ARG A 233 -34.53 -6.23 7.22
N GLU A 234 -34.45 -7.19 8.14
CA GLU A 234 -33.27 -7.34 9.00
C GLU A 234 -32.02 -7.69 8.19
N SER A 235 -32.14 -8.58 7.20
CA SER A 235 -31.00 -8.97 6.36
C SER A 235 -30.47 -7.79 5.54
N SER A 236 -31.37 -7.00 4.93
CA SER A 236 -31.03 -5.79 4.20
C SER A 236 -30.44 -4.72 5.11
N ALA A 237 -30.99 -4.53 6.31
CA ALA A 237 -30.46 -3.59 7.29
C ALA A 237 -29.03 -3.97 7.73
N ARG A 238 -28.77 -5.26 7.95
CA ARG A 238 -27.42 -5.78 8.26
C ARG A 238 -26.46 -5.57 7.09
N GLN A 239 -26.90 -5.84 5.86
CA GLN A 239 -26.08 -5.61 4.67
C GLN A 239 -25.74 -4.12 4.48
N LEU A 240 -26.71 -3.23 4.65
CA LEU A 240 -26.51 -1.78 4.64
C LEU A 240 -25.47 -1.36 5.69
N SER A 241 -25.62 -1.81 6.94
CA SER A 241 -24.66 -1.50 8.01
C SER A 241 -23.24 -2.00 7.69
N ASN A 242 -23.10 -3.20 7.12
CA ASN A 242 -21.80 -3.74 6.73
C ASN A 242 -21.15 -2.92 5.60
N PHE A 243 -21.94 -2.51 4.60
CA PHE A 243 -21.44 -1.66 3.50
C PHE A 243 -21.05 -0.27 3.99
N GLU A 244 -21.81 0.32 4.91
CA GLU A 244 -21.47 1.59 5.54
C GLU A 244 -20.14 1.51 6.31
N GLU A 245 -19.92 0.44 7.06
CA GLU A 245 -18.66 0.21 7.78
C GLU A 245 -17.48 0.04 6.81
N GLU A 246 -17.64 -0.75 5.74
CA GLU A 246 -16.58 -0.92 4.73
C GLU A 246 -16.25 0.42 4.04
N LEU A 247 -17.27 1.22 3.71
CA LEU A 247 -17.11 2.57 3.17
C LEU A 247 -16.32 3.47 4.12
N GLN A 248 -16.61 3.44 5.42
CA GLN A 248 -15.87 4.21 6.42
C GLN A 248 -14.41 3.75 6.55
N VAL A 249 -14.15 2.43 6.51
CA VAL A 249 -12.78 1.89 6.55
C VAL A 249 -11.99 2.32 5.31
N ARG A 250 -12.58 2.19 4.11
CA ARG A 250 -11.92 2.63 2.87
C ARG A 250 -11.71 4.14 2.83
N GLY A 251 -12.68 4.92 3.29
CA GLY A 251 -12.56 6.37 3.42
C GLY A 251 -11.37 6.77 4.31
N ARG A 252 -11.21 6.12 5.47
CA ARG A 252 -10.05 6.34 6.36
C ARG A 252 -8.72 5.93 5.71
N HIS A 253 -8.71 4.88 4.89
CA HIS A 253 -7.50 4.45 4.17
C HIS A 253 -7.10 5.47 3.11
N ILE A 254 -8.06 5.98 2.34
CA ILE A 254 -7.84 7.03 1.34
C ILE A 254 -7.28 8.28 2.01
N GLN A 255 -7.89 8.76 3.10
CA GLN A 255 -7.40 9.92 3.85
C GLN A 255 -5.95 9.73 4.34
N ARG A 256 -5.58 8.51 4.76
CA ARG A 256 -4.20 8.22 5.17
C ARG A 256 -3.23 8.29 3.98
N LEU A 257 -3.61 7.75 2.82
CA LEU A 257 -2.79 7.82 1.60
C LEU A 257 -2.66 9.26 1.09
N GLU A 258 -3.75 10.04 1.12
CA GLU A 258 -3.74 11.46 0.78
C GLU A 258 -2.80 12.24 1.70
N ALA A 259 -2.87 12.00 3.02
CA ALA A 259 -1.95 12.62 3.98
C ALA A 259 -0.48 12.24 3.73
N GLN A 260 -0.20 10.97 3.37
CA GLN A 260 1.15 10.54 3.00
C GLN A 260 1.65 11.20 1.71
N LEU A 261 0.78 11.37 0.72
CA LEU A 261 1.10 12.05 -0.53
C LEU A 261 1.38 13.54 -0.28
N GLU A 262 0.56 14.20 0.53
CA GLU A 262 0.73 15.61 0.89
C GLU A 262 2.01 15.82 1.71
N ALA A 263 2.35 14.89 2.61
CA ALA A 263 3.60 14.91 3.36
C ALA A 263 4.85 14.74 2.47
N GLN A 264 4.71 14.25 1.23
CA GLN A 264 5.79 14.05 0.27
C GLN A 264 5.77 15.07 -0.89
N LYS A 265 5.00 16.16 -0.77
CA LYS A 265 4.84 17.14 -1.87
C LYS A 265 6.14 17.83 -2.30
N ASP A 266 7.08 17.97 -1.38
CA ASP A 266 8.39 18.60 -1.57
C ASP A 266 9.45 17.63 -2.13
N TYR A 267 9.12 16.35 -2.29
CA TYR A 267 10.05 15.33 -2.79
C TYR A 267 10.71 15.71 -4.12
N GLN A 268 9.95 16.30 -5.06
CA GLN A 268 10.49 16.72 -6.36
C GLN A 268 11.44 17.91 -6.26
N GLU A 269 11.20 18.81 -5.30
CA GLU A 269 12.07 19.95 -5.04
C GLU A 269 13.37 19.49 -4.40
N ILE A 270 13.30 18.71 -3.32
CA ILE A 270 14.45 18.11 -2.65
C ILE A 270 15.26 17.26 -3.64
N ARG A 271 14.62 16.44 -4.48
CA ARG A 271 15.30 15.65 -5.50
C ARG A 271 16.06 16.52 -6.50
N ARG A 272 15.47 17.65 -6.92
CA ARG A 272 16.10 18.58 -7.86
C ARG A 272 17.30 19.27 -7.22
N GLU A 273 17.16 19.75 -5.99
CA GLU A 273 18.26 20.35 -5.21
C GLU A 273 19.41 19.36 -4.98
N LEU A 274 19.09 18.13 -4.54
CA LEU A 274 20.08 17.07 -4.38
C LEU A 274 20.77 16.70 -5.70
N SER A 275 20.05 16.73 -6.82
CA SER A 275 20.65 16.51 -8.14
C SER A 275 21.62 17.62 -8.52
N ILE A 276 21.28 18.88 -8.22
CA ILE A 276 22.15 20.04 -8.45
C ILE A 276 23.40 19.92 -7.56
N LEU A 277 23.23 19.67 -6.26
CA LEU A 277 24.34 19.46 -5.32
C LEU A 277 25.24 18.31 -5.77
N LYS A 278 24.66 17.16 -6.16
CA LYS A 278 25.43 16.03 -6.71
C LYS A 278 26.21 16.42 -7.96
N SER A 279 25.66 17.23 -8.86
CA SER A 279 26.37 17.68 -10.06
C SER A 279 27.52 18.66 -9.76
N ILE A 280 27.37 19.51 -8.73
CA ILE A 280 28.41 20.45 -8.29
C ILE A 280 29.53 19.72 -7.53
N GLU A 281 29.17 18.79 -6.65
CA GLU A 281 30.11 18.04 -5.82
C GLU A 281 30.80 16.91 -6.59
N PHE A 282 30.15 16.35 -7.61
CA PHE A 282 30.66 15.25 -8.41
C PHE A 282 30.48 15.50 -9.92
N PRO A 283 31.16 16.51 -10.49
CA PRO A 283 30.99 16.91 -11.90
C PRO A 283 31.38 15.80 -12.90
N HIS A 284 32.24 14.87 -12.48
CA HIS A 284 32.66 13.70 -13.28
C HIS A 284 31.56 12.62 -13.41
N LEU A 285 30.54 12.62 -12.54
CA LEU A 285 29.40 11.71 -12.63
C LEU A 285 28.28 12.24 -13.54
N SER A 286 28.21 13.57 -13.70
CA SER A 286 27.13 14.26 -14.43
C SER A 286 27.34 14.34 -15.94
N SER A 287 28.49 13.90 -16.47
CA SER A 287 28.80 13.93 -17.91
C SER A 287 28.11 12.82 -18.72
N THR A 288 27.36 11.93 -18.08
CA THR A 288 26.54 10.94 -18.80
C THR A 288 25.11 11.48 -18.91
N VAL A 289 24.67 11.62 -20.16
CA VAL A 289 23.37 12.12 -20.62
C VAL A 289 22.21 11.62 -19.73
N PRO A 290 21.16 12.43 -19.48
CA PRO A 290 19.97 12.01 -18.75
C PRO A 290 19.13 11.05 -19.62
N THR A 291 19.60 9.82 -19.75
CA THR A 291 18.87 8.75 -20.43
C THR A 291 18.72 7.59 -19.47
N SER A 292 17.48 7.44 -19.01
CA SER A 292 16.95 6.26 -18.36
C SER A 292 17.42 5.98 -16.93
N ALA A 293 16.46 6.07 -16.02
CA ALA A 293 16.56 5.96 -14.57
C ALA A 293 16.94 4.55 -14.04
N LEU A 294 17.65 3.71 -14.79
CA LEU A 294 17.81 2.29 -14.42
C LEU A 294 19.20 1.67 -14.67
N ALA A 295 20.19 2.38 -15.22
CA ALA A 295 21.50 1.77 -15.46
C ALA A 295 22.63 2.81 -15.42
N GLY A 296 23.18 3.05 -14.23
CA GLY A 296 24.40 3.82 -14.07
C GLY A 296 24.86 3.67 -12.63
N GLY A 297 25.88 2.84 -12.41
CA GLY A 297 26.37 2.44 -11.09
C GLY A 297 26.61 3.64 -10.18
N ASN A 298 25.66 3.90 -9.30
CA ASN A 298 25.79 4.90 -8.25
C ASN A 298 26.72 4.30 -7.19
N LYS A 299 28.01 4.62 -7.25
CA LYS A 299 28.91 4.42 -6.11
C LYS A 299 28.24 5.06 -4.88
N PRO A 300 28.25 4.38 -3.71
CA PRO A 300 27.63 4.93 -2.51
C PRO A 300 28.28 6.27 -2.15
N LEU A 301 27.51 7.16 -1.55
CA LEU A 301 27.96 8.53 -1.23
C LEU A 301 29.27 8.52 -0.44
N GLU A 302 29.43 7.55 0.46
CA GLU A 302 30.65 7.33 1.22
C GLU A 302 31.88 7.11 0.33
N VAL A 303 31.77 6.27 -0.70
CA VAL A 303 32.86 6.01 -1.66
C VAL A 303 33.17 7.26 -2.48
N LEU A 304 32.15 8.00 -2.91
CA LEU A 304 32.33 9.25 -3.67
C LEU A 304 33.01 10.34 -2.83
N LEU A 305 32.64 10.46 -1.55
CA LEU A 305 33.27 11.37 -0.61
C LEU A 305 34.71 10.97 -0.32
N LEU A 306 35.01 9.67 -0.18
CA LEU A 306 36.38 9.18 -0.02
C LEU A 306 37.25 9.46 -1.25
N GLU A 307 36.74 9.22 -2.46
CA GLU A 307 37.44 9.53 -3.71
C GLU A 307 37.75 11.04 -3.81
N ARG A 308 36.78 11.90 -3.47
CA ARG A 308 36.99 13.36 -3.44
C ARG A 308 37.96 13.79 -2.35
N ASN A 309 37.91 13.20 -1.16
CA ASN A 309 38.83 13.52 -0.06
C ASN A 309 40.28 13.16 -0.45
N LYS A 310 40.47 11.99 -1.08
CA LYS A 310 41.76 11.55 -1.60
C LYS A 310 42.26 12.47 -2.72
N ALA A 311 41.38 12.89 -3.64
CA ALA A 311 41.71 13.85 -4.70
C ALA A 311 42.13 15.20 -4.10
N LEU A 312 41.37 15.75 -3.16
CA LEU A 312 41.71 16.99 -2.45
C LEU A 312 43.02 16.86 -1.66
N GLN A 313 43.28 15.72 -1.01
CA GLN A 313 44.54 15.49 -0.32
C GLN A 313 45.72 15.50 -1.29
N SER A 314 45.57 14.87 -2.46
CA SER A 314 46.60 14.88 -3.51
C SER A 314 46.84 16.28 -4.07
N GLU A 315 45.78 17.05 -4.33
CA GLU A 315 45.88 18.45 -4.78
C GLU A 315 46.53 19.33 -3.72
N ASN A 316 46.18 19.16 -2.45
CA ASN A 316 46.77 19.92 -1.34
C ASN A 316 48.27 19.60 -1.18
N THR A 317 48.67 18.34 -1.35
CA THR A 317 50.10 17.98 -1.39
C THR A 317 50.82 18.59 -2.59
N ALA A 318 50.21 18.59 -3.77
CA ALA A 318 50.78 19.21 -4.97
C ALA A 318 50.92 20.74 -4.80
N LEU A 319 49.92 21.40 -4.23
CA LEU A 319 49.95 22.83 -3.93
C LEU A 319 51.00 23.17 -2.87
N LYS A 320 51.19 22.32 -1.84
CA LYS A 320 52.27 22.49 -0.85
C LYS A 320 53.64 22.41 -1.52
N VAL A 321 53.87 21.42 -2.37
CA VAL A 321 55.12 21.29 -3.14
C VAL A 321 55.35 22.50 -4.03
N ALA A 322 54.35 22.90 -4.82
CA ALA A 322 54.43 24.08 -5.67
C ALA A 322 54.68 25.36 -4.87
N ASN A 323 54.06 25.53 -3.69
CA ASN A 323 54.33 26.65 -2.80
C ASN A 323 55.75 26.61 -2.23
N SER A 324 56.26 25.45 -1.82
CA SER A 324 57.64 25.29 -1.35
C SER A 324 58.65 25.59 -2.47
N GLU A 325 58.37 25.19 -3.70
CA GLU A 325 59.19 25.53 -4.86
C GLU A 325 59.15 27.02 -5.19
N LEU A 326 57.98 27.67 -5.11
CA LEU A 326 57.83 29.11 -5.31
C LEU A 326 58.50 29.93 -4.19
N GLN A 327 58.42 29.47 -2.93
CA GLN A 327 59.17 30.05 -1.81
C GLN A 327 60.67 29.86 -1.98
N GLY A 328 61.11 28.68 -2.43
CA GLY A 328 62.50 28.38 -2.79
C GLY A 328 63.02 29.26 -3.94
N LYS A 329 62.16 29.55 -4.94
CA LYS A 329 62.45 30.49 -6.03
C LYS A 329 62.46 31.95 -5.58
N ARG A 330 61.63 32.33 -4.60
CA ARG A 330 61.70 33.67 -3.98
C ARG A 330 62.98 33.85 -3.16
N SER A 331 63.41 32.84 -2.41
CA SER A 331 64.67 32.91 -1.64
C SER A 331 65.91 32.88 -2.55
N SER A 332 65.86 32.18 -3.69
CA SER A 332 66.94 32.21 -4.70
C SER A 332 66.87 33.42 -5.63
N GLY A 333 65.69 34.02 -5.85
CA GLY A 333 65.52 35.30 -6.54
C GLY A 333 65.95 36.52 -5.72
N GLN A 334 66.17 36.37 -4.41
CA GLN A 334 66.65 37.43 -3.53
C GLN A 334 68.18 37.54 -3.45
N ILE A 335 68.92 36.65 -4.13
CA ILE A 335 70.39 36.65 -4.14
C ILE A 335 70.96 37.49 -5.31
N VAL A 336 70.14 37.90 -6.29
CA VAL A 336 70.57 38.76 -7.40
C VAL A 336 69.62 39.96 -7.58
N SER A 337 69.53 40.80 -6.55
CA SER A 337 69.28 42.23 -6.77
C SER A 337 69.94 43.04 -5.65
N SER A 338 70.99 43.72 -6.06
CA SER A 338 71.82 44.66 -5.34
C SER A 338 71.05 45.77 -4.61
N ARG A 339 71.57 46.11 -3.42
CA ARG A 339 71.56 47.44 -2.75
C ARG A 339 70.26 47.87 -2.03
N LEU A 340 70.23 47.60 -0.72
CA LEU A 340 69.40 48.33 0.26
C LEU A 340 69.85 49.80 0.36
N PRO A 341 68.93 50.79 0.34
CA PRO A 341 69.08 52.05 1.07
C PRO A 341 68.63 51.84 2.55
N PRO A 342 69.05 52.71 3.49
CA PRO A 342 68.87 52.47 4.92
C PRO A 342 67.40 52.58 5.32
N HIS A 343 66.87 51.56 5.99
CA HIS A 343 65.58 51.64 6.67
C HIS A 343 65.81 52.25 8.06
N ILE A 344 65.18 53.40 8.29
CA ILE A 344 65.08 54.09 9.57
C ILE A 344 64.27 53.20 10.52
N GLU A 345 64.81 52.91 11.71
CA GLU A 345 64.08 52.28 12.81
C GLU A 345 63.04 53.25 13.38
N PRO A 346 61.79 52.83 13.61
CA PRO A 346 60.85 53.58 14.45
C PRO A 346 61.25 53.46 15.93
N PRO A 347 61.00 54.49 16.75
CA PRO A 347 61.44 54.54 18.15
C PRO A 347 60.76 53.47 19.01
N PRO A 348 61.41 53.03 20.10
CA PRO A 348 60.85 52.02 21.00
C PRO A 348 59.61 52.57 21.73
N PRO A 349 58.59 51.73 22.00
CA PRO A 349 57.43 52.13 22.78
C PRO A 349 57.81 52.44 24.24
N PRO A 350 57.14 53.40 24.89
CA PRO A 350 57.43 53.79 26.26
C PRO A 350 57.23 52.63 27.24
N GLN A 351 58.24 52.40 28.08
CA GLN A 351 58.18 51.44 29.18
C GLN A 351 57.13 51.90 30.19
N LEU A 352 56.10 51.06 30.39
CA LEU A 352 55.16 51.20 31.50
C LEU A 352 55.93 51.02 32.81
N ILE A 353 56.13 52.11 33.54
CA ILE A 353 56.62 52.07 34.91
C ILE A 353 55.50 51.50 35.78
N MET A 354 55.62 50.23 36.14
CA MET A 354 54.90 49.62 37.25
C MET A 354 55.55 50.12 38.55
N PHE A 355 54.99 51.16 39.15
CA PHE A 355 55.22 51.46 40.57
C PHE A 355 54.25 50.61 41.40
N ILE A 356 54.85 49.92 42.38
CA ILE A 356 54.23 49.34 43.57
C ILE A 356 53.59 50.46 44.40
#